data_AF-K1ZUF2-F1
#
_entry.id   AF-K1ZUF2-F1
#
_cell.length_a   1.000
_cell.length_b   1.000
_cell.length_c   1.000
_cell.angle_alpha   90.00
_cell.angle_beta   90.00
_cell.angle_gamma   90.00
#
_symmetry.space_group_name_H-M   'P 1'
#
loop_
_entity.id
_entity.type
_entity.pdbx_description
1 polymer ?
#
loop_
_entity_poly.entity_id
_entity_poly.type
_entity_poly.pdbx_seq_one_letter_code
_entity_poly.pdbx_strand_id
1 'polypeptide(L)'
;FEAAFGLKGMPRPDINTINGSRVFFSHVDGDGIMNASQIDQTSNAGKILYEEILKKYSDLPITVSLITGYFDLPEYHTDQIKELYKNIFSLNNIEPASHGYAHPLIWKKGTVALDIPHYQYSADKEINGSVSRLNDLLKELGVQKTVSLFQWTGNCLPGLDAIQIIKNSRLLNINGGDSRFDVRHDGYSWVAPLGILKEGVHQIYTAASNENVFTNLWQGPYYGFKDVIQTYENTERPLRVKPLNIYYHFYSAEKMAALTVLKEVYDYARKTDIVPLFTSQYVQMAEDFYDVKIDKKAEGVFVVSENGTVKTIRFDNEKRVVDVIHSKGVLGFKTMNDSLYVYLSEGSEHEVVLSATASAHVFVNHASFMIENFKANNKKITFFKEGWYRENLKLAGLLADKNYVVSEDHQSWTVKSDQRGTLNIDFKKIENGGAATPVEITLESL
;
A
#
# COMPACT_ATOMS: atom_id res chain seq x y z
N PHE A 1 24.41 15.70 4.55
CA PHE A 1 23.61 15.96 3.33
C PHE A 1 22.73 17.20 3.50
N GLU A 2 21.79 17.26 4.44
CA GLU A 2 20.92 18.45 4.65
C GLU A 2 21.66 19.78 4.75
N ALA A 3 22.72 19.84 5.58
CA ALA A 3 23.51 21.05 5.74
C ALA A 3 24.19 21.49 4.43
N ALA A 4 24.61 20.55 3.59
CA ALA A 4 25.26 20.85 2.31
C ALA A 4 24.29 21.41 1.26
N PHE A 5 23.01 21.01 1.33
CA PHE A 5 21.95 21.49 0.43
C PHE A 5 21.07 22.58 1.05
N GLY A 6 21.39 23.06 2.26
CA GLY A 6 20.57 24.06 2.95
C GLY A 6 19.16 23.59 3.33
N LEU A 7 18.94 22.28 3.43
CA LEU A 7 17.62 21.66 3.63
C LEU A 7 17.21 21.52 5.09
N LYS A 8 17.98 22.08 6.03
CA LYS A 8 17.70 21.94 7.46
C LYS A 8 16.34 22.58 7.78
N GLY A 9 15.43 21.78 8.36
CA GLY A 9 14.07 22.22 8.71
C GLY A 9 13.10 22.28 7.53
N MET A 10 13.50 21.84 6.33
CA MET A 10 12.56 21.61 5.23
C MET A 10 11.79 20.30 5.45
N PRO A 11 10.48 20.25 5.18
CA PRO A 11 9.73 19.00 5.20
C PRO A 11 10.10 18.10 4.02
N ARG A 12 9.66 16.84 4.12
CA ARG A 12 9.80 15.80 3.11
C ARG A 12 8.45 15.19 2.82
N PRO A 13 8.10 14.87 1.56
CA PRO A 13 6.95 14.00 1.32
C PRO A 13 7.18 12.65 2.02
N ASP A 14 6.11 12.08 2.58
CA ASP A 14 6.14 10.76 3.21
C ASP A 14 4.97 9.92 2.68
N ILE A 15 5.32 8.82 2.01
CA ILE A 15 4.34 7.85 1.49
C ILE A 15 4.21 6.63 2.42
N ASN A 16 4.91 6.64 3.56
CA ASN A 16 4.93 5.53 4.51
C ASN A 16 3.82 5.67 5.55
N THR A 17 3.19 6.85 5.61
CA THR A 17 2.24 7.25 6.62
C THR A 17 1.04 7.91 5.98
N ILE A 18 -0.16 7.50 6.36
CA ILE A 18 -1.39 8.26 6.09
C ILE A 18 -2.12 8.38 7.41
N ASN A 19 -2.56 9.60 7.75
CA ASN A 19 -3.30 9.88 8.97
C ASN A 19 -2.65 9.29 10.24
N GLY A 20 -1.33 9.17 10.26
CA GLY A 20 -0.57 8.68 11.41
C GLY A 20 -0.46 7.16 11.53
N SER A 21 -1.16 6.40 10.69
CA SER A 21 -1.03 4.95 10.53
C SER A 21 0.05 4.62 9.51
N ARG A 22 0.68 3.45 9.63
CA ARG A 22 1.67 2.98 8.66
C ARG A 22 0.96 2.47 7.41
N VAL A 23 1.37 2.92 6.23
CA VAL A 23 0.83 2.38 4.97
C VAL A 23 1.10 0.88 4.92
N PHE A 24 0.08 0.11 4.57
CA PHE A 24 0.15 -1.33 4.32
C PHE A 24 -0.28 -1.61 2.88
N PHE A 25 0.45 -2.48 2.19
CA PHE A 25 -0.03 -3.09 0.95
C PHE A 25 0.53 -4.50 0.79
N SER A 26 -0.16 -5.34 0.03
CA SER A 26 0.33 -6.69 -0.26
C SER A 26 0.11 -7.08 -1.71
N HIS A 27 1.00 -7.88 -2.25
CA HIS A 27 0.88 -8.40 -3.60
C HIS A 27 1.45 -9.80 -3.78
N VAL A 28 0.88 -10.49 -4.76
CA VAL A 28 1.21 -11.86 -5.13
C VAL A 28 1.69 -11.91 -6.57
N ASP A 29 2.92 -12.36 -6.78
CA ASP A 29 3.44 -12.69 -8.11
C ASP A 29 2.82 -14.01 -8.62
N GLY A 30 2.57 -14.08 -9.92
CA GLY A 30 1.80 -15.16 -10.56
C GLY A 30 2.42 -16.56 -10.52
N ASP A 31 3.65 -16.71 -10.04
CA ASP A 31 4.41 -17.95 -10.06
C ASP A 31 3.79 -19.05 -9.20
N GLY A 32 3.73 -20.26 -9.76
CA GLY A 32 3.41 -21.48 -9.03
C GLY A 32 1.94 -21.66 -8.65
N ILE A 33 1.02 -20.86 -9.20
CA ILE A 33 -0.41 -20.99 -8.91
C ILE A 33 -0.96 -22.41 -9.19
N MET A 34 -0.42 -23.09 -10.21
CA MET A 34 -0.82 -24.46 -10.57
C MET A 34 0.09 -25.55 -9.99
N ASN A 35 1.08 -25.20 -9.17
CA ASN A 35 1.98 -26.20 -8.59
C ASN A 35 1.23 -27.10 -7.60
N ALA A 36 1.59 -28.38 -7.55
CA ALA A 36 0.98 -29.32 -6.61
C ALA A 36 1.34 -28.92 -5.17
N SER A 37 0.33 -28.79 -4.30
CA SER A 37 0.56 -28.54 -2.89
C SER A 37 0.83 -29.84 -2.13
N GLN A 38 1.84 -29.84 -1.26
CA GLN A 38 2.15 -30.97 -0.39
C GLN A 38 1.30 -30.96 0.88
N ILE A 39 0.47 -29.93 1.07
CA ILE A 39 -0.32 -29.70 2.29
C ILE A 39 -1.48 -30.69 2.39
N ASP A 40 -2.28 -30.79 1.34
CA ASP A 40 -3.37 -31.77 1.24
C ASP A 40 -3.16 -32.82 0.15
N GLN A 41 -2.04 -32.72 -0.60
CA GLN A 41 -1.62 -33.62 -1.68
C GLN A 41 -2.63 -33.77 -2.83
N THR A 42 -3.67 -32.94 -2.88
CA THR A 42 -4.75 -33.03 -3.88
C THR A 42 -5.01 -31.69 -4.55
N SER A 43 -4.79 -30.58 -3.86
CA SER A 43 -4.97 -29.22 -4.38
C SER A 43 -3.69 -28.66 -4.99
N ASN A 44 -3.85 -27.72 -5.92
CA ASN A 44 -2.76 -26.85 -6.31
C ASN A 44 -2.55 -25.71 -5.28
N ALA A 45 -1.38 -25.10 -5.31
CA ALA A 45 -1.00 -24.02 -4.40
C ALA A 45 -1.95 -22.83 -4.52
N GLY A 46 -2.45 -22.51 -5.72
CA GLY A 46 -3.44 -21.47 -5.95
C GLY A 46 -4.74 -21.66 -5.17
N LYS A 47 -5.28 -22.88 -5.15
CA LYS A 47 -6.49 -23.22 -4.40
C LYS A 47 -6.26 -23.12 -2.90
N ILE A 48 -5.12 -23.62 -2.41
CA ILE A 48 -4.77 -23.49 -0.99
C ILE A 48 -4.61 -22.02 -0.60
N LEU A 49 -3.88 -21.23 -1.40
CA LEU A 49 -3.68 -19.80 -1.13
C LEU A 49 -5.02 -19.04 -1.15
N TYR A 50 -5.91 -19.35 -2.10
CA TYR A 50 -7.24 -18.77 -2.15
C TYR A 50 -8.02 -19.01 -0.84
N GLU A 51 -8.10 -20.25 -0.36
CA GLU A 51 -8.87 -20.57 0.86
C GLU A 51 -8.17 -20.09 2.14
N GLU A 52 -6.84 -20.18 2.20
CA GLU A 52 -6.09 -19.99 3.44
C GLU A 52 -5.58 -18.57 3.64
N ILE A 53 -5.44 -17.79 2.56
CA ILE A 53 -4.94 -16.41 2.59
C ILE A 53 -5.96 -15.45 1.99
N LEU A 54 -6.21 -15.53 0.67
CA LEU A 54 -6.96 -14.49 -0.05
C LEU A 54 -8.36 -14.25 0.52
N LYS A 55 -9.04 -15.35 0.90
CA LYS A 55 -10.38 -15.33 1.49
C LYS A 55 -10.39 -15.10 3.00
N LYS A 56 -9.38 -15.58 3.75
CA LYS A 56 -9.31 -15.45 5.22
C LYS A 56 -8.82 -14.09 5.68
N TYR A 57 -8.03 -13.41 4.86
CA TYR A 57 -7.55 -12.04 5.05
C TYR A 57 -8.30 -11.07 4.16
N SER A 58 -9.62 -11.27 4.03
CA SER A 58 -10.50 -10.49 3.16
C SER A 58 -10.74 -9.05 3.63
N ASP A 59 -10.28 -8.71 4.83
CA ASP A 59 -10.22 -7.38 5.44
C ASP A 59 -8.91 -6.63 5.12
N LEU A 60 -8.06 -7.20 4.26
CA LEU A 60 -6.83 -6.57 3.77
C LEU A 60 -6.77 -6.66 2.24
N PRO A 61 -6.43 -5.55 1.56
CA PRO A 61 -6.26 -5.52 0.12
C PRO A 61 -5.02 -6.31 -0.32
N ILE A 62 -5.19 -7.11 -1.36
CA ILE A 62 -4.14 -7.93 -1.97
C ILE A 62 -4.19 -7.75 -3.48
N THR A 63 -3.09 -7.33 -4.08
CA THR A 63 -2.96 -7.24 -5.54
C THR A 63 -2.39 -8.54 -6.09
N VAL A 64 -3.18 -9.27 -6.87
CA VAL A 64 -2.82 -10.59 -7.40
C VAL A 64 -2.50 -10.49 -8.88
N SER A 65 -1.28 -10.86 -9.26
CA SER A 65 -0.89 -10.93 -10.66
C SER A 65 -0.93 -12.35 -11.24
N LEU A 66 -1.04 -12.45 -12.56
CA LEU A 66 -1.00 -13.72 -13.29
C LEU A 66 -0.02 -13.65 -14.46
N ILE A 67 0.61 -14.79 -14.73
CA ILE A 67 1.37 -15.06 -15.95
C ILE A 67 0.37 -15.53 -17.01
N THR A 68 0.07 -14.69 -18.00
CA THR A 68 -1.08 -14.92 -18.88
C THR A 68 -0.83 -15.94 -19.98
N GLY A 69 0.43 -16.29 -20.25
CA GLY A 69 0.79 -17.31 -21.23
C GLY A 69 0.26 -18.69 -20.88
N TYR A 70 0.03 -18.98 -19.59
CA TYR A 70 -0.68 -20.19 -19.17
C TYR A 70 -2.08 -20.30 -19.80
N PHE A 71 -2.74 -19.18 -20.12
CA PHE A 71 -4.08 -19.20 -20.70
C PHE A 71 -4.10 -19.65 -22.16
N ASP A 72 -2.94 -19.84 -22.79
CA ASP A 72 -2.83 -20.29 -24.18
C ASP A 72 -2.27 -21.72 -24.27
N LEU A 73 -1.95 -22.33 -23.13
CA LEU A 73 -1.46 -23.70 -23.00
C LEU A 73 -2.64 -24.65 -22.67
N PRO A 74 -2.94 -25.66 -23.53
CA PRO A 74 -4.14 -26.50 -23.40
C PRO A 74 -4.33 -27.19 -22.05
N GLU A 75 -3.24 -27.57 -21.38
CA GLU A 75 -3.24 -28.23 -20.09
C GLU A 75 -3.80 -27.36 -18.95
N TYR A 76 -3.87 -26.04 -19.15
CA TYR A 76 -4.43 -25.09 -18.19
C TYR A 76 -5.87 -24.66 -18.52
N HIS A 77 -6.50 -25.23 -19.55
CA HIS A 77 -7.87 -24.90 -20.00
C HIS A 77 -8.95 -25.72 -19.30
N THR A 78 -8.76 -26.05 -18.03
CA THR A 78 -9.75 -26.85 -17.28
C THR A 78 -10.80 -25.96 -16.61
N ASP A 79 -12.01 -26.50 -16.41
CA ASP A 79 -13.08 -25.78 -15.71
C ASP A 79 -12.67 -25.44 -14.26
N GLN A 80 -11.90 -26.32 -13.61
CA GLN A 80 -11.37 -26.10 -12.26
C GLN A 80 -10.44 -24.87 -12.18
N ILE A 81 -9.60 -24.66 -13.20
CA ILE A 81 -8.71 -23.50 -13.26
C ILE A 81 -9.49 -22.21 -13.51
N LYS A 82 -10.45 -22.24 -14.45
CA LYS A 82 -11.35 -21.11 -14.71
C LYS A 82 -12.14 -20.73 -13.46
N GLU A 83 -12.65 -21.73 -12.74
CA GLU A 83 -13.37 -21.53 -11.49
C GLU A 83 -12.46 -20.93 -10.41
N LEU A 84 -11.21 -21.39 -10.29
CA LEU A 84 -10.24 -20.81 -9.37
C LEU A 84 -10.00 -19.32 -9.67
N TYR A 85 -9.72 -18.94 -10.93
CA TYR A 85 -9.53 -17.54 -11.31
C TYR A 85 -10.77 -16.70 -11.03
N LYS A 86 -11.96 -17.22 -11.37
CA LYS A 86 -13.22 -16.52 -11.08
C LYS A 86 -13.39 -16.28 -9.59
N ASN A 87 -13.14 -17.30 -8.77
CA ASN A 87 -13.24 -17.22 -7.33
C ASN A 87 -12.27 -16.19 -6.73
N ILE A 88 -11.00 -16.19 -7.18
CA ILE A 88 -9.99 -15.22 -6.75
C ILE A 88 -10.43 -13.79 -7.08
N PHE A 89 -10.71 -13.51 -8.35
CA PHE A 89 -10.97 -12.12 -8.77
C PHE A 89 -12.37 -11.61 -8.43
N SER A 90 -13.29 -12.49 -8.01
CA SER A 90 -14.60 -12.07 -7.48
C SER A 90 -14.52 -11.54 -6.03
N LEU A 91 -13.43 -11.78 -5.31
CA LEU A 91 -13.24 -11.24 -3.95
C LEU A 91 -13.03 -9.72 -3.98
N ASN A 92 -13.72 -8.97 -3.13
CA ASN A 92 -13.61 -7.49 -3.09
C ASN A 92 -12.21 -7.00 -2.75
N ASN A 93 -11.47 -7.75 -1.92
CA ASN A 93 -10.11 -7.41 -1.49
C ASN A 93 -9.02 -7.78 -2.49
N ILE A 94 -9.37 -8.20 -3.71
CA ILE A 94 -8.41 -8.59 -4.74
C ILE A 94 -8.37 -7.57 -5.88
N GLU A 95 -7.21 -7.00 -6.14
CA GLU A 95 -6.92 -6.19 -7.32
C GLU A 95 -6.16 -7.03 -8.36
N PRO A 96 -6.57 -7.07 -9.64
CA PRO A 96 -5.84 -7.81 -10.66
C PRO A 96 -4.62 -7.03 -11.18
N ALA A 97 -3.50 -7.72 -11.33
CA ALA A 97 -2.27 -7.21 -11.93
C ALA A 97 -1.72 -8.19 -12.99
N SER A 98 -0.78 -7.74 -13.82
CA SER A 98 -0.11 -8.62 -14.79
C SER A 98 1.31 -8.97 -14.33
N HIS A 99 1.72 -10.23 -14.52
CA HIS A 99 3.07 -10.73 -14.27
C HIS A 99 3.72 -11.27 -15.56
N GLY A 100 3.56 -10.53 -16.65
CA GLY A 100 4.06 -10.94 -17.94
C GLY A 100 3.17 -11.95 -18.67
N TYR A 101 3.53 -12.22 -19.92
CA TYR A 101 2.96 -13.26 -20.74
C TYR A 101 3.72 -14.58 -20.57
N ALA A 102 5.03 -14.61 -20.87
CA ALA A 102 5.86 -15.82 -20.75
C ALA A 102 6.83 -15.77 -19.56
N HIS A 103 6.71 -14.74 -18.71
CA HIS A 103 7.54 -14.51 -17.52
C HIS A 103 9.03 -14.39 -17.84
N PRO A 104 9.49 -13.23 -18.35
CA PRO A 104 10.91 -12.99 -18.59
C PRO A 104 11.73 -13.09 -17.30
N LEU A 105 12.67 -14.03 -17.27
CA LEU A 105 13.68 -14.17 -16.21
C LEU A 105 14.78 -13.11 -16.35
N ILE A 106 15.19 -12.83 -17.59
CA ILE A 106 16.23 -11.83 -17.91
C ILE A 106 15.72 -10.97 -19.07
N TRP A 107 15.08 -9.85 -18.72
CA TRP A 107 14.46 -8.91 -19.67
C TRP A 107 15.39 -8.50 -20.81
N LYS A 108 16.61 -8.03 -20.50
CA LYS A 108 17.59 -7.59 -21.51
C LYS A 108 18.04 -8.68 -22.49
N LYS A 109 17.86 -9.96 -22.15
CA LYS A 109 18.20 -11.10 -23.01
C LYS A 109 16.97 -11.74 -23.65
N GLY A 110 15.76 -11.32 -23.27
CA GLY A 110 14.53 -11.99 -23.67
C GLY A 110 14.44 -13.45 -23.19
N THR A 111 15.15 -13.81 -22.12
CA THR A 111 15.09 -15.18 -21.57
C THR A 111 13.83 -15.31 -20.74
N VAL A 112 12.95 -16.26 -21.10
CA VAL A 112 11.64 -16.47 -20.48
C VAL A 112 11.57 -17.77 -19.69
N ALA A 113 10.66 -17.85 -18.71
CA ALA A 113 10.46 -19.02 -17.86
C ALA A 113 9.52 -20.05 -18.49
N LEU A 114 8.44 -19.59 -19.15
CA LEU A 114 7.47 -20.47 -19.79
C LEU A 114 7.89 -20.83 -21.21
N ASP A 115 7.89 -22.13 -21.52
CA ASP A 115 8.01 -22.64 -22.88
C ASP A 115 6.62 -22.65 -23.55
N ILE A 116 6.36 -21.62 -24.36
CA ILE A 116 5.08 -21.46 -25.07
C ILE A 116 5.32 -21.75 -26.55
N PRO A 117 4.59 -22.71 -27.17
CA PRO A 117 4.77 -23.05 -28.57
C PRO A 117 4.73 -21.83 -29.49
N HIS A 118 5.74 -21.71 -30.36
CA HIS A 118 5.90 -20.63 -31.33
C HIS A 118 6.03 -19.21 -30.75
N TYR A 119 6.19 -19.07 -29.43
CA TYR A 119 6.43 -17.78 -28.82
C TYR A 119 7.88 -17.31 -29.05
N GLN A 120 8.02 -16.03 -29.37
CA GLN A 120 9.30 -15.32 -29.36
C GLN A 120 9.15 -14.11 -28.47
N TYR A 121 10.17 -13.83 -27.66
CA TYR A 121 10.16 -12.71 -26.73
C TYR A 121 9.81 -11.40 -27.44
N SER A 122 8.81 -10.71 -26.89
CA SER A 122 8.43 -9.35 -27.28
C SER A 122 8.01 -8.60 -26.03
N ALA A 123 8.72 -7.51 -25.71
CA ALA A 123 8.37 -6.67 -24.55
C ALA A 123 6.92 -6.16 -24.62
N ASP A 124 6.39 -5.89 -25.82
CA ASP A 124 5.00 -5.45 -25.99
C ASP A 124 4.01 -6.59 -25.70
N LYS A 125 4.28 -7.81 -26.17
CA LYS A 125 3.46 -8.98 -25.83
C LYS A 125 3.54 -9.31 -24.34
N GLU A 126 4.71 -9.15 -23.73
CA GLU A 126 4.91 -9.34 -22.29
C GLU A 126 4.20 -8.31 -21.42
N ILE A 127 3.95 -7.08 -21.90
CA ILE A 127 3.36 -6.01 -21.08
C ILE A 127 1.92 -5.73 -21.52
N ASN A 128 1.74 -5.20 -22.73
CA ASN A 128 0.41 -4.86 -23.25
C ASN A 128 -0.41 -6.11 -23.57
N GLY A 129 0.24 -7.11 -24.18
CA GLY A 129 -0.39 -8.37 -24.53
C GLY A 129 -0.90 -9.11 -23.30
N SER A 130 -0.11 -9.20 -22.24
CA SER A 130 -0.52 -9.85 -20.99
C SER A 130 -1.64 -9.08 -20.26
N VAL A 131 -1.55 -7.75 -20.20
CA VAL A 131 -2.62 -6.91 -19.61
C VAL A 131 -3.92 -7.08 -20.39
N SER A 132 -3.88 -7.04 -21.73
CA SER A 132 -5.05 -7.27 -22.58
C SER A 132 -5.63 -8.66 -22.34
N ARG A 133 -4.78 -9.70 -22.35
CA ARG A 133 -5.21 -11.08 -22.20
C ARG A 133 -5.86 -11.34 -20.84
N LEU A 134 -5.35 -10.73 -19.77
CA LEU A 134 -5.96 -10.82 -18.44
C LEU A 134 -7.29 -10.06 -18.37
N ASN A 135 -7.40 -8.88 -18.96
CA ASN A 135 -8.68 -8.17 -19.06
C ASN A 135 -9.74 -8.98 -19.83
N ASP A 136 -9.35 -9.65 -20.91
CA ASP A 136 -10.22 -10.56 -21.67
C ASP A 136 -10.71 -11.71 -20.79
N LEU A 137 -9.81 -12.36 -20.04
CA LEU A 137 -10.18 -13.41 -19.08
C LEU A 137 -11.17 -12.88 -18.02
N LEU A 138 -10.90 -11.72 -17.41
CA LEU A 138 -11.79 -11.14 -16.41
C LEU A 138 -13.21 -10.92 -16.97
N LYS A 139 -13.30 -10.44 -18.21
CA LYS A 139 -14.57 -10.27 -18.94
C LYS A 139 -15.26 -11.60 -19.21
N GLU A 140 -14.54 -12.61 -19.68
CA GLU A 140 -15.05 -13.97 -19.90
C GLU A 140 -15.62 -14.58 -18.60
N LEU A 141 -14.99 -14.31 -17.46
CA LEU A 141 -15.42 -14.78 -16.14
C LEU A 141 -16.56 -13.95 -15.52
N GLY A 142 -16.95 -12.83 -16.14
CA GLY A 142 -17.97 -11.90 -15.65
C GLY A 142 -17.49 -11.02 -14.48
N VAL A 143 -16.18 -10.85 -14.30
CA VAL A 143 -15.59 -10.02 -13.25
C VAL A 143 -15.42 -8.59 -13.75
N GLN A 144 -16.03 -7.64 -13.05
CA GLN A 144 -15.99 -6.21 -13.40
C GLN A 144 -14.78 -5.52 -12.76
N LYS A 145 -13.58 -5.93 -13.14
CA LYS A 145 -12.32 -5.31 -12.72
C LYS A 145 -11.41 -5.13 -13.92
N THR A 146 -10.49 -4.17 -13.82
CA THR A 146 -9.54 -3.86 -14.88
C THR A 146 -8.11 -3.89 -14.36
N VAL A 147 -7.19 -4.35 -15.20
CA VAL A 147 -5.77 -4.42 -14.88
C VAL A 147 -5.11 -3.08 -15.17
N SER A 148 -4.48 -2.48 -14.16
CA SER A 148 -3.74 -1.21 -14.27
C SER A 148 -2.28 -1.30 -13.81
N LEU A 149 -1.89 -2.40 -13.15
CA LEU A 149 -0.57 -2.60 -12.56
C LEU A 149 0.18 -3.75 -13.24
N PHE A 150 1.45 -3.50 -13.59
CA PHE A 150 2.41 -4.49 -14.05
C PHE A 150 3.44 -4.80 -12.96
N GLN A 151 3.55 -6.07 -12.58
CA GLN A 151 4.55 -6.58 -11.62
C GLN A 151 5.73 -7.14 -12.42
N TRP A 152 6.91 -6.51 -12.32
CA TRP A 152 8.09 -6.96 -13.07
C TRP A 152 8.48 -8.38 -12.69
N THR A 153 8.75 -9.20 -13.71
CA THR A 153 9.12 -10.60 -13.57
C THR A 153 10.63 -10.78 -13.45
N GLY A 154 11.04 -11.94 -12.94
CA GLY A 154 12.43 -12.38 -12.99
C GLY A 154 13.39 -11.42 -12.31
N ASN A 155 14.45 -11.02 -13.01
CA ASN A 155 15.47 -10.13 -12.46
C ASN A 155 15.00 -8.68 -12.22
N CYS A 156 13.77 -8.31 -12.60
CA CYS A 156 13.24 -6.95 -12.44
C CYS A 156 14.12 -5.85 -13.05
N LEU A 157 14.91 -6.18 -14.08
CA LEU A 157 15.80 -5.25 -14.78
C LEU A 157 15.32 -5.04 -16.23
N PRO A 158 14.18 -4.36 -16.44
CA PRO A 158 13.66 -4.11 -17.77
C PRO A 158 14.63 -3.31 -18.64
N GLY A 159 14.60 -3.60 -19.94
CA GLY A 159 15.24 -2.81 -20.98
C GLY A 159 14.50 -1.50 -21.26
N LEU A 160 15.09 -0.65 -22.10
CA LEU A 160 14.49 0.64 -22.47
C LEU A 160 13.21 0.48 -23.28
N ASP A 161 13.12 -0.57 -24.09
CA ASP A 161 11.93 -0.96 -24.84
C ASP A 161 10.73 -1.22 -23.92
N ALA A 162 10.92 -2.04 -22.89
CA ALA A 162 9.90 -2.35 -21.88
C ALA A 162 9.48 -1.09 -21.09
N ILE A 163 10.45 -0.25 -20.70
CA ILE A 163 10.17 1.01 -20.01
C ILE A 163 9.35 1.97 -20.90
N GLN A 164 9.67 2.09 -22.18
CA GLN A 164 8.92 2.94 -23.11
C GLN A 164 7.48 2.44 -23.31
N ILE A 165 7.26 1.12 -23.28
CA ILE A 165 5.92 0.54 -23.34
C ILE A 165 5.11 0.93 -22.10
N ILE A 166 5.66 0.77 -20.89
CA ILE A 166 5.00 1.20 -19.64
C ILE A 166 4.58 2.67 -19.72
N LYS A 167 5.49 3.54 -20.18
CA LYS A 167 5.23 4.97 -20.37
C LYS A 167 4.04 5.23 -21.31
N ASN A 168 4.05 4.59 -22.47
CA ASN A 168 3.05 4.80 -23.52
C ASN A 168 1.68 4.26 -23.11
N SER A 169 1.67 3.14 -22.38
CA SER A 169 0.46 2.48 -21.91
C SER A 169 -0.12 3.09 -20.64
N ARG A 170 0.64 3.98 -19.96
CA ARG A 170 0.27 4.59 -18.66
C ARG A 170 -0.05 3.54 -17.59
N LEU A 171 0.64 2.40 -17.65
CA LEU A 171 0.51 1.35 -16.65
C LEU A 171 1.33 1.73 -15.42
N LEU A 172 0.77 1.49 -14.25
CA LEU A 172 1.54 1.48 -13.02
C LEU A 172 2.50 0.28 -13.05
N ASN A 173 3.65 0.40 -12.39
CA ASN A 173 4.62 -0.70 -12.35
C ASN A 173 5.32 -0.82 -11.00
N ILE A 174 5.56 -2.07 -10.57
CA ILE A 174 6.25 -2.38 -9.31
C ILE A 174 7.12 -3.66 -9.46
N ASN A 175 8.01 -3.89 -8.50
CA ASN A 175 8.95 -5.01 -8.32
C ASN A 175 10.43 -4.59 -8.49
N GLY A 176 11.29 -5.30 -7.76
CA GLY A 176 12.71 -5.01 -7.57
C GLY A 176 13.01 -4.23 -6.28
N GLY A 177 14.29 -3.98 -6.03
CA GLY A 177 14.80 -3.29 -4.85
C GLY A 177 15.24 -4.24 -3.74
N ASP A 178 14.43 -5.27 -3.44
CA ASP A 178 14.73 -6.31 -2.45
C ASP A 178 15.21 -5.77 -1.09
N SER A 179 14.42 -4.85 -0.51
CA SER A 179 14.72 -4.29 0.80
C SER A 179 14.74 -5.39 1.88
N ARG A 180 15.82 -5.46 2.64
CA ARG A 180 15.93 -6.27 3.87
C ARG A 180 16.55 -5.43 4.97
N PHE A 181 16.06 -5.60 6.20
CA PHE A 181 16.68 -5.01 7.38
C PHE A 181 16.48 -5.94 8.58
N ASP A 182 17.17 -7.06 8.55
CA ASP A 182 17.09 -8.14 9.55
C ASP A 182 18.49 -8.52 10.04
N VAL A 183 18.60 -9.50 10.93
CA VAL A 183 19.88 -9.92 11.52
C VAL A 183 20.97 -10.29 10.49
N ARG A 184 20.59 -10.68 9.26
CA ARG A 184 21.55 -11.00 8.19
C ARG A 184 21.89 -9.78 7.32
N HIS A 185 21.06 -8.75 7.37
CA HIS A 185 21.16 -7.52 6.59
C HIS A 185 20.97 -6.32 7.52
N ASP A 186 21.90 -6.17 8.46
CA ASP A 186 21.78 -5.22 9.57
C ASP A 186 22.24 -3.81 9.16
N GLY A 187 21.37 -3.09 8.45
CA GLY A 187 21.54 -1.66 8.24
C GLY A 187 20.72 -1.09 7.10
N TYR A 188 20.54 0.24 7.12
CA TYR A 188 19.86 0.99 6.06
C TYR A 188 20.49 0.85 4.66
N SER A 189 21.74 0.38 4.55
CA SER A 189 22.36 0.07 3.25
C SER A 189 21.65 -1.05 2.48
N TRP A 190 20.85 -1.86 3.17
CA TRP A 190 20.03 -2.94 2.60
C TRP A 190 18.57 -2.54 2.40
N VAL A 191 18.22 -1.29 2.72
CA VAL A 191 16.90 -0.72 2.45
C VAL A 191 16.97 0.01 1.11
N ALA A 192 16.28 -0.52 0.10
CA ALA A 192 16.28 0.04 -1.24
C ALA A 192 15.62 1.43 -1.28
N PRO A 193 15.96 2.29 -2.25
CA PRO A 193 15.21 3.53 -2.48
C PRO A 193 13.76 3.23 -2.88
N LEU A 194 12.95 4.28 -3.05
CA LEU A 194 11.56 4.14 -3.50
C LEU A 194 11.46 3.54 -4.91
N GLY A 195 12.43 3.81 -5.76
CA GLY A 195 12.48 3.33 -7.13
C GLY A 195 13.70 3.85 -7.85
N ILE A 196 13.70 3.68 -9.16
CA ILE A 196 14.74 4.19 -10.06
C ILE A 196 14.09 4.87 -11.27
N LEU A 197 14.63 6.03 -11.65
CA LEU A 197 14.23 6.73 -12.87
C LEU A 197 14.96 6.14 -14.08
N LYS A 198 14.21 5.71 -15.10
CA LYS A 198 14.72 5.23 -16.39
C LYS A 198 13.97 5.94 -17.51
N GLU A 199 14.64 6.75 -18.33
CA GLU A 199 14.04 7.44 -19.49
C GLU A 199 12.73 8.22 -19.18
N GLY A 200 12.67 8.86 -18.01
CA GLY A 200 11.50 9.61 -17.58
C GLY A 200 10.37 8.76 -17.01
N VAL A 201 10.60 7.47 -16.72
CA VAL A 201 9.66 6.57 -16.06
C VAL A 201 10.26 6.11 -14.74
N HIS A 202 9.47 6.18 -13.67
CA HIS A 202 9.86 5.59 -12.39
C HIS A 202 9.50 4.10 -12.40
N GLN A 203 10.53 3.25 -12.25
CA GLN A 203 10.31 1.89 -11.80
C GLN A 203 10.19 1.92 -10.27
N ILE A 204 8.98 1.71 -9.75
CA ILE A 204 8.74 1.69 -8.32
C ILE A 204 9.19 0.35 -7.74
N TYR A 205 9.95 0.40 -6.65
CA TYR A 205 10.42 -0.78 -5.94
C TYR A 205 9.43 -1.21 -4.87
N THR A 206 9.52 -2.49 -4.51
CA THR A 206 8.79 -3.02 -3.36
C THR A 206 9.36 -2.41 -2.08
N ALA A 207 8.53 -2.39 -1.04
CA ALA A 207 8.99 -1.87 0.25
C ALA A 207 9.66 -2.93 1.12
N ALA A 208 9.42 -4.21 0.82
CA ALA A 208 10.12 -5.36 1.40
C ALA A 208 10.45 -6.39 0.31
N SER A 209 11.41 -7.25 0.60
CA SER A 209 11.80 -8.34 -0.31
C SER A 209 10.69 -9.39 -0.47
N ASN A 210 10.68 -10.03 -1.63
CA ASN A 210 9.87 -11.21 -1.91
C ASN A 210 10.29 -12.40 -1.03
N GLU A 211 9.39 -13.34 -0.74
CA GLU A 211 9.67 -14.49 0.12
C GLU A 211 10.83 -15.38 -0.40
N ASN A 212 11.05 -15.39 -1.72
CA ASN A 212 12.09 -16.21 -2.34
C ASN A 212 13.50 -15.81 -1.86
N VAL A 213 13.72 -14.52 -1.57
CA VAL A 213 14.98 -13.98 -1.05
C VAL A 213 15.28 -14.54 0.35
N PHE A 214 14.23 -14.87 1.11
CA PHE A 214 14.37 -15.46 2.44
C PHE A 214 14.50 -16.99 2.41
N THR A 215 14.20 -17.61 1.27
CA THR A 215 14.12 -19.08 1.12
C THR A 215 15.13 -19.62 0.10
N ASN A 216 16.20 -18.86 -0.21
CA ASN A 216 17.26 -19.24 -1.16
C ASN A 216 16.68 -19.61 -2.54
N LEU A 217 15.82 -18.75 -3.11
CA LEU A 217 15.10 -19.02 -4.36
C LEU A 217 14.30 -20.32 -4.28
N TRP A 218 13.51 -20.46 -3.21
CA TRP A 218 12.66 -21.62 -2.93
C TRP A 218 13.41 -22.94 -2.68
N GLN A 219 14.72 -22.90 -2.38
CA GLN A 219 15.50 -24.08 -1.96
C GLN A 219 15.43 -24.36 -0.46
N GLY A 220 14.79 -23.47 0.30
CA GLY A 220 14.61 -23.55 1.74
C GLY A 220 15.71 -22.81 2.53
N PRO A 221 15.54 -22.62 3.85
CA PRO A 221 14.41 -23.12 4.65
C PRO A 221 13.09 -22.43 4.29
N TYR A 222 12.01 -23.20 4.10
CA TYR A 222 10.70 -22.69 3.66
C TYR A 222 9.99 -21.80 4.70
N TYR A 223 10.53 -21.66 5.91
CA TYR A 223 10.03 -20.75 6.95
C TYR A 223 10.77 -19.40 6.97
N GLY A 224 11.78 -19.19 6.10
CA GLY A 224 12.67 -18.03 6.16
C GLY A 224 11.97 -16.67 6.06
N PHE A 225 10.80 -16.61 5.41
CA PHE A 225 10.05 -15.36 5.25
C PHE A 225 9.64 -14.70 6.58
N LYS A 226 9.69 -15.44 7.69
CA LYS A 226 9.44 -14.91 9.03
C LYS A 226 10.34 -13.72 9.37
N ASP A 227 11.57 -13.71 8.85
CA ASP A 227 12.54 -12.65 9.10
C ASP A 227 12.11 -11.28 8.53
N VAL A 228 11.09 -11.24 7.64
CA VAL A 228 10.50 -9.99 7.15
C VAL A 228 9.91 -9.14 8.27
N ILE A 229 9.45 -9.77 9.36
CA ILE A 229 8.90 -9.06 10.53
C ILE A 229 9.96 -8.14 11.14
N GLN A 230 11.21 -8.61 11.25
CA GLN A 230 12.30 -7.79 11.77
C GLN A 230 12.62 -6.62 10.82
N THR A 231 12.48 -6.83 9.50
CA THR A 231 12.56 -5.73 8.53
C THR A 231 11.48 -4.68 8.78
N TYR A 232 10.24 -5.08 9.09
CA TYR A 232 9.18 -4.13 9.43
C TYR A 232 9.50 -3.33 10.70
N GLU A 233 10.03 -3.97 11.73
CA GLU A 233 10.40 -3.31 12.99
C GLU A 233 11.53 -2.29 12.80
N ASN A 234 12.60 -2.69 12.11
CA ASN A 234 13.78 -1.85 11.87
C ASN A 234 13.52 -0.71 10.87
N THR A 235 12.50 -0.84 10.03
CA THR A 235 12.07 0.24 9.12
C THR A 235 10.95 1.12 9.70
N GLU A 236 10.45 0.80 10.88
CA GLU A 236 9.50 1.62 11.65
C GLU A 236 10.22 2.50 12.69
N ARG A 237 11.28 1.99 13.30
CA ARG A 237 12.03 2.67 14.38
C ARG A 237 13.54 2.61 14.12
N PRO A 238 14.32 3.65 14.50
CA PRO A 238 13.89 4.90 15.14
C PRO A 238 13.23 5.89 14.20
N LEU A 239 13.20 5.62 12.89
CA LEU A 239 12.55 6.43 11.88
C LEU A 239 11.74 5.53 10.95
N ARG A 240 10.50 5.90 10.66
CA ARG A 240 9.69 5.20 9.66
C ARG A 240 10.20 5.56 8.28
N VAL A 241 10.74 4.57 7.56
CA VAL A 241 11.36 4.76 6.23
C VAL A 241 10.72 3.92 5.14
N LYS A 242 9.87 2.94 5.49
CA LYS A 242 9.16 2.08 4.55
C LYS A 242 7.74 1.78 5.04
N PRO A 243 6.75 1.59 4.14
CA PRO A 243 5.47 0.99 4.49
C PRO A 243 5.65 -0.50 4.88
N LEU A 244 4.58 -1.13 5.36
CA LEU A 244 4.54 -2.58 5.59
C LEU A 244 4.08 -3.26 4.28
N ASN A 245 4.97 -4.02 3.65
CA ASN A 245 4.67 -4.71 2.40
C ASN A 245 4.83 -6.23 2.54
N ILE A 246 3.74 -6.97 2.37
CA ILE A 246 3.76 -8.43 2.25
C ILE A 246 3.83 -8.79 0.77
N TYR A 247 4.97 -9.30 0.31
CA TYR A 247 5.23 -9.64 -1.08
C TYR A 247 5.63 -11.11 -1.20
N TYR A 248 4.86 -11.88 -1.97
CA TYR A 248 5.09 -13.31 -2.11
C TYR A 248 4.55 -13.91 -3.43
N HIS A 249 4.70 -15.21 -3.64
CA HIS A 249 4.19 -15.98 -4.78
C HIS A 249 3.17 -17.03 -4.35
N PHE A 250 2.38 -17.55 -5.30
CA PHE A 250 1.44 -18.63 -5.02
C PHE A 250 2.08 -19.91 -4.51
N TYR A 251 3.29 -20.24 -4.95
CA TYR A 251 3.99 -21.44 -4.46
C TYR A 251 4.26 -21.40 -2.95
N SER A 252 4.11 -20.25 -2.27
CA SER A 252 4.13 -20.16 -0.80
C SER A 252 3.14 -21.12 -0.12
N ALA A 253 2.09 -21.54 -0.85
CA ALA A 253 1.11 -22.52 -0.40
C ALA A 253 1.43 -23.98 -0.79
N GLU A 254 2.62 -24.28 -1.32
CA GLU A 254 3.07 -25.66 -1.56
C GLU A 254 3.52 -26.38 -0.29
N LYS A 255 4.13 -25.62 0.62
CA LYS A 255 4.82 -26.14 1.81
C LYS A 255 4.12 -25.62 3.05
N MET A 256 3.77 -26.53 3.98
CA MET A 256 3.11 -26.15 5.24
C MET A 256 3.91 -25.08 6.01
N ALA A 257 5.24 -25.23 6.06
CA ALA A 257 6.10 -24.28 6.77
C ALA A 257 6.02 -22.85 6.20
N ALA A 258 5.96 -22.71 4.87
CA ALA A 258 5.82 -21.41 4.21
C ALA A 258 4.44 -20.81 4.44
N LEU A 259 3.37 -21.61 4.27
CA LEU A 259 2.00 -21.15 4.51
C LEU A 259 1.79 -20.71 5.97
N THR A 260 2.33 -21.45 6.94
CA THR A 260 2.25 -21.08 8.37
C THR A 260 2.92 -19.73 8.63
N VAL A 261 4.11 -19.50 8.06
CA VAL A 261 4.81 -18.23 8.23
C VAL A 261 4.11 -17.10 7.51
N LEU A 262 3.55 -17.33 6.31
CA LEU A 262 2.77 -16.32 5.61
C LEU A 262 1.56 -15.85 6.44
N LYS A 263 0.85 -16.78 7.08
CA LYS A 263 -0.23 -16.46 8.03
C LYS A 263 0.29 -15.66 9.23
N GLU A 264 1.45 -16.03 9.79
CA GLU A 264 2.09 -15.28 10.88
C GLU A 264 2.39 -13.84 10.47
N VAL A 265 2.87 -13.61 9.25
CA VAL A 265 3.17 -12.27 8.70
C VAL A 265 1.90 -11.44 8.50
N TYR A 266 0.82 -12.04 7.97
CA TYR A 266 -0.47 -11.35 7.87
C TYR A 266 -1.09 -11.06 9.25
N ASP A 267 -1.00 -11.99 10.20
CA ASP A 267 -1.47 -11.80 11.57
C ASP A 267 -0.66 -10.71 12.30
N TYR A 268 0.64 -10.59 12.02
CA TYR A 268 1.45 -9.47 12.48
C TYR A 268 0.92 -8.16 11.93
N ALA A 269 0.69 -8.05 10.61
CA ALA A 269 0.17 -6.83 9.99
C ALA A 269 -1.17 -6.39 10.61
N ARG A 270 -2.12 -7.32 10.80
CA ARG A 270 -3.40 -7.05 11.49
C ARG A 270 -3.23 -6.54 12.93
N LYS A 271 -2.14 -6.89 13.62
CA LYS A 271 -1.88 -6.43 15.00
C LYS A 271 -1.18 -5.07 15.06
N THR A 272 -0.71 -4.56 13.93
CA THR A 272 -0.01 -3.27 13.83
C THR A 272 -0.95 -2.13 13.45
N ASP A 273 -0.54 -0.90 13.76
CA ASP A 273 -1.26 0.33 13.39
C ASP A 273 -1.04 0.63 11.89
N ILE A 274 -1.96 0.16 11.05
CA ILE A 274 -1.88 0.25 9.59
C ILE A 274 -3.07 0.95 8.95
N VAL A 275 -2.81 1.51 7.77
CA VAL A 275 -3.80 1.98 6.79
C VAL A 275 -3.61 1.14 5.52
N PRO A 276 -4.49 0.15 5.28
CA PRO A 276 -4.36 -0.76 4.16
C PRO A 276 -4.74 -0.10 2.82
N LEU A 277 -3.93 -0.34 1.79
CA LEU A 277 -4.13 0.13 0.42
C LEU A 277 -3.90 -1.00 -0.58
N PHE A 278 -4.59 -0.95 -1.72
CA PHE A 278 -4.16 -1.72 -2.88
C PHE A 278 -2.77 -1.30 -3.34
N THR A 279 -2.04 -2.22 -3.97
CA THR A 279 -0.67 -1.95 -4.42
C THR A 279 -0.65 -0.83 -5.46
N SER A 280 -1.66 -0.72 -6.32
CA SER A 280 -1.79 0.40 -7.26
C SER A 280 -1.85 1.77 -6.58
N GLN A 281 -2.59 1.90 -5.48
CA GLN A 281 -2.72 3.13 -4.71
C GLN A 281 -1.36 3.53 -4.09
N TYR A 282 -0.62 2.55 -3.55
CA TYR A 282 0.76 2.81 -3.10
C TYR A 282 1.67 3.26 -4.26
N VAL A 283 1.60 2.60 -5.42
CA VAL A 283 2.44 2.95 -6.58
C VAL A 283 2.12 4.37 -7.08
N GLN A 284 0.85 4.78 -7.09
CA GLN A 284 0.45 6.16 -7.43
C GLN A 284 1.08 7.18 -6.47
N MET A 285 0.98 6.94 -5.15
CA MET A 285 1.65 7.78 -4.15
C MET A 285 3.16 7.84 -4.37
N ALA A 286 3.76 6.70 -4.73
CA ALA A 286 5.19 6.60 -4.98
C ALA A 286 5.64 7.32 -6.26
N GLU A 287 4.82 7.37 -7.30
CA GLU A 287 5.09 8.18 -8.49
C GLU A 287 5.01 9.67 -8.17
N ASP A 288 3.94 10.09 -7.48
CA ASP A 288 3.70 11.47 -7.10
C ASP A 288 4.76 12.02 -6.14
N PHE A 289 5.34 11.18 -5.27
CA PHE A 289 6.47 11.53 -4.41
C PHE A 289 7.61 12.26 -5.16
N TYR A 290 7.89 11.86 -6.41
CA TYR A 290 8.96 12.47 -7.21
C TYR A 290 8.57 13.82 -7.82
N ASP A 291 7.28 14.13 -7.90
CA ASP A 291 6.74 15.36 -8.48
C ASP A 291 6.38 16.41 -7.41
N VAL A 292 6.38 16.04 -6.13
CA VAL A 292 6.14 16.95 -5.00
C VAL A 292 7.13 18.12 -5.02
N LYS A 293 6.58 19.33 -4.95
CA LYS A 293 7.33 20.59 -4.75
C LYS A 293 7.00 21.17 -3.39
N ILE A 294 8.03 21.68 -2.71
CA ILE A 294 7.90 22.28 -1.39
C ILE A 294 8.63 23.62 -1.38
N ASP A 295 7.87 24.69 -1.24
CA ASP A 295 8.37 26.06 -1.17
C ASP A 295 8.30 26.60 0.26
N LYS A 296 9.42 27.09 0.78
CA LYS A 296 9.45 27.81 2.06
C LYS A 296 9.09 29.29 1.80
N LYS A 297 7.83 29.64 2.07
CA LYS A 297 7.29 31.00 1.86
C LYS A 297 7.76 31.98 2.95
N ALA A 298 7.87 31.50 4.19
CA ALA A 298 8.39 32.25 5.32
C ALA A 298 8.91 31.28 6.41
N GLU A 299 9.43 31.82 7.51
CA GLU A 299 9.78 30.97 8.66
C GLU A 299 8.52 30.28 9.21
N GLY A 300 8.53 28.94 9.21
CA GLY A 300 7.39 28.13 9.63
C GLY A 300 6.23 28.07 8.65
N VAL A 301 6.33 28.63 7.43
CA VAL A 301 5.26 28.59 6.42
C VAL A 301 5.76 27.91 5.15
N PHE A 302 5.12 26.81 4.79
CA PHE A 302 5.49 25.97 3.65
C PHE A 302 4.30 25.79 2.72
N VAL A 303 4.54 25.88 1.41
CA VAL A 303 3.56 25.53 0.39
C VAL A 303 4.01 24.20 -0.22
N VAL A 304 3.08 23.25 -0.31
CA VAL A 304 3.30 21.92 -0.91
C VAL A 304 2.42 21.81 -2.14
N SER A 305 3.00 21.47 -3.28
CA SER A 305 2.27 21.24 -4.52
C SER A 305 2.58 19.84 -5.06
N GLU A 306 1.54 19.11 -5.47
CA GLU A 306 1.61 17.67 -5.82
C GLU A 306 0.45 17.27 -6.76
N ASN A 307 0.41 16.01 -7.23
CA ASN A 307 -0.57 15.53 -8.22
C ASN A 307 -1.86 14.95 -7.61
N GLY A 308 -2.00 14.97 -6.29
CA GLY A 308 -3.20 14.70 -5.51
C GLY A 308 -3.15 13.43 -4.64
N THR A 309 -2.04 12.68 -4.66
CA THR A 309 -1.99 11.34 -4.04
C THR A 309 -1.09 11.28 -2.80
N VAL A 310 -0.06 12.13 -2.70
CA VAL A 310 0.75 12.21 -1.47
C VAL A 310 -0.07 12.84 -0.35
N LYS A 311 -0.33 12.06 0.72
CA LYS A 311 -1.20 12.48 1.83
C LYS A 311 -0.46 12.97 3.07
N THR A 312 0.86 12.92 3.10
CA THR A 312 1.64 13.30 4.28
C THR A 312 2.93 14.02 3.90
N ILE A 313 3.24 15.09 4.66
CA ILE A 313 4.58 15.64 4.75
C ILE A 313 5.15 15.46 6.16
N ARG A 314 6.45 15.21 6.24
CA ARG A 314 7.17 14.92 7.46
C ARG A 314 8.25 15.97 7.72
N PHE A 315 8.33 16.46 8.94
CA PHE A 315 9.41 17.30 9.42
C PHE A 315 10.24 16.53 10.45
N ASP A 316 11.53 16.34 10.16
CA ASP A 316 12.45 15.62 11.04
C ASP A 316 12.90 16.54 12.18
N ASN A 317 12.82 16.08 13.43
CA ASN A 317 13.22 16.82 14.63
C ASN A 317 12.49 18.15 14.87
N GLU A 318 11.32 18.35 14.26
CA GLU A 318 10.51 19.55 14.47
C GLU A 318 9.85 19.53 15.86
N LYS A 319 9.97 20.64 16.58
CA LYS A 319 9.46 20.79 17.95
C LYS A 319 8.23 21.71 18.03
N ARG A 320 7.96 22.46 16.96
CA ARG A 320 6.70 23.18 16.76
C ARG A 320 5.57 22.20 16.46
N VAL A 321 4.35 22.71 16.52
CA VAL A 321 3.13 22.03 16.12
C VAL A 321 2.51 22.72 14.90
N VAL A 322 1.53 22.09 14.27
CA VAL A 322 0.82 22.71 13.14
C VAL A 322 -0.27 23.65 13.66
N ASP A 323 -0.31 24.86 13.11
CA ASP A 323 -1.44 25.78 13.27
C ASP A 323 -2.49 25.47 12.21
N VAL A 324 -3.39 24.55 12.55
CA VAL A 324 -4.42 24.05 11.62
C VAL A 324 -5.39 25.16 11.17
N ILE A 325 -5.60 26.20 11.98
CA ILE A 325 -6.51 27.32 11.65
C ILE A 325 -5.95 28.14 10.49
N HIS A 326 -4.64 28.42 10.50
CA HIS A 326 -3.98 29.24 9.48
C HIS A 326 -3.41 28.42 8.33
N SER A 327 -3.43 27.08 8.44
CA SER A 327 -3.06 26.18 7.36
C SER A 327 -4.21 26.00 6.36
N LYS A 328 -3.89 25.56 5.14
CA LYS A 328 -4.86 25.22 4.08
C LYS A 328 -4.58 23.82 3.58
N GLY A 329 -5.63 23.02 3.44
CA GLY A 329 -5.52 21.63 2.99
C GLY A 329 -4.87 20.71 4.03
N VAL A 330 -4.96 21.03 5.32
CA VAL A 330 -4.38 20.21 6.40
C VAL A 330 -5.50 19.57 7.23
N LEU A 331 -5.50 18.24 7.32
CA LEU A 331 -6.45 17.45 8.12
C LEU A 331 -6.04 17.40 9.59
N GLY A 332 -4.73 17.35 9.85
CA GLY A 332 -4.17 17.26 11.19
C GLY A 332 -2.72 16.80 11.19
N PHE A 333 -2.26 16.32 12.34
CA PHE A 333 -0.87 15.94 12.53
C PHE A 333 -0.64 15.02 13.74
N LYS A 334 0.52 14.36 13.75
CA LYS A 334 1.02 13.57 14.89
C LYS A 334 2.53 13.63 14.93
N THR A 335 3.07 13.79 16.13
CA THR A 335 4.49 13.58 16.38
C THR A 335 4.72 12.13 16.75
N MET A 336 5.63 11.46 16.05
CA MET A 336 6.11 10.12 16.36
C MET A 336 7.59 10.01 15.95
N ASN A 337 8.38 9.21 16.67
CA ASN A 337 9.77 8.95 16.27
C ASN A 337 10.59 10.25 16.02
N ASP A 338 10.45 11.22 16.94
CA ASP A 338 11.05 12.57 16.86
C ASP A 338 10.72 13.38 15.59
N SER A 339 9.70 12.97 14.83
CA SER A 339 9.29 13.62 13.59
C SER A 339 7.82 14.05 13.66
N LEU A 340 7.51 15.20 13.06
CA LEU A 340 6.15 15.72 12.92
C LEU A 340 5.59 15.29 11.55
N TYR A 341 4.50 14.54 11.56
CA TYR A 341 3.78 14.14 10.35
C TYR A 341 2.53 14.99 10.22
N VAL A 342 2.39 15.68 9.09
CA VAL A 342 1.26 16.57 8.77
C VAL A 342 0.45 15.92 7.65
N TYR A 343 -0.84 15.75 7.88
CA TYR A 343 -1.75 15.06 6.96
C TYR A 343 -2.42 16.07 6.04
N LEU A 344 -2.34 15.82 4.74
CA LEU A 344 -2.87 16.67 3.69
C LEU A 344 -4.27 16.19 3.28
N SER A 345 -5.16 17.13 2.99
CA SER A 345 -6.48 16.82 2.44
C SER A 345 -6.39 16.51 0.94
N GLU A 346 -7.53 16.36 0.29
CA GLU A 346 -7.60 16.36 -1.16
C GLU A 346 -7.28 17.75 -1.72
N GLY A 347 -6.77 17.79 -2.94
CA GLY A 347 -6.24 18.98 -3.59
C GLY A 347 -4.88 18.68 -4.21
N SER A 348 -4.26 19.71 -4.78
CA SER A 348 -2.92 19.65 -5.37
C SER A 348 -2.00 20.76 -4.84
N GLU A 349 -2.50 21.58 -3.92
CA GLU A 349 -1.76 22.66 -3.27
C GLU A 349 -2.22 22.82 -1.81
N HIS A 350 -1.26 22.84 -0.89
CA HIS A 350 -1.48 22.90 0.54
C HIS A 350 -0.56 23.94 1.17
N GLU A 351 -1.03 24.67 2.19
CA GLU A 351 -0.22 25.64 2.95
C GLU A 351 -0.13 25.15 4.40
N VAL A 352 1.09 24.81 4.85
CA VAL A 352 1.36 24.30 6.19
C VAL A 352 2.02 25.39 7.02
N VAL A 353 1.37 25.76 8.12
CA VAL A 353 1.84 26.77 9.07
C VAL A 353 2.24 26.10 10.38
N LEU A 354 3.48 26.32 10.81
CA LEU A 354 4.00 25.84 12.08
C LEU A 354 3.96 26.93 13.15
N SER A 355 3.61 26.55 14.37
CA SER A 355 3.52 27.44 15.53
C SER A 355 4.18 26.81 16.75
N ALA A 356 4.67 27.65 17.67
CA ALA A 356 5.22 27.21 18.95
C ALA A 356 4.14 26.65 19.90
N THR A 357 2.88 27.03 19.69
CA THR A 357 1.75 26.65 20.55
C THR A 357 0.61 26.09 19.72
N ALA A 358 -0.05 25.04 20.23
CA ALA A 358 -1.23 24.49 19.58
C ALA A 358 -2.41 25.46 19.67
N SER A 359 -3.09 25.67 18.54
CA SER A 359 -4.36 26.38 18.49
C SER A 359 -5.48 25.48 19.01
N ALA A 360 -6.46 26.04 19.73
CA ALA A 360 -7.65 25.32 20.18
C ALA A 360 -8.62 25.09 19.01
N HIS A 361 -8.29 24.14 18.14
CA HIS A 361 -9.12 23.72 17.00
C HIS A 361 -9.04 22.21 16.84
N VAL A 362 -10.14 21.59 16.41
CA VAL A 362 -10.16 20.15 16.17
C VAL A 362 -9.30 19.77 14.97
N PHE A 363 -8.58 18.66 15.08
CA PHE A 363 -7.80 18.09 13.99
C PHE A 363 -7.70 16.56 14.10
N VAL A 364 -7.39 15.91 12.98
CA VAL A 364 -7.11 14.47 12.94
C VAL A 364 -5.75 14.20 13.57
N ASN A 365 -5.71 13.55 14.73
CA ASN A 365 -4.46 13.08 15.31
C ASN A 365 -4.06 11.73 14.71
N HIS A 366 -5.03 10.85 14.47
CA HIS A 366 -4.79 9.51 13.94
C HIS A 366 -6.05 8.95 13.27
N ALA A 367 -5.89 8.21 12.17
CA ALA A 367 -6.93 7.36 11.60
C ALA A 367 -6.31 6.16 10.85
N SER A 368 -6.93 4.99 10.95
CA SER A 368 -6.52 3.76 10.23
C SER A 368 -7.16 3.60 8.85
N PHE A 369 -7.74 4.67 8.31
CA PHE A 369 -8.49 4.70 7.06
C PHE A 369 -8.27 6.01 6.31
N MET A 370 -8.68 6.04 5.03
CA MET A 370 -8.66 7.25 4.20
C MET A 370 -9.80 8.18 4.61
N ILE A 371 -9.48 9.47 4.74
CA ILE A 371 -10.44 10.52 5.08
C ILE A 371 -10.61 11.40 3.86
N GLU A 372 -11.85 11.58 3.42
CA GLU A 372 -12.21 12.48 2.34
C GLU A 372 -13.20 13.56 2.81
N ASN A 373 -13.15 14.72 2.18
CA ASN A 373 -14.06 15.86 2.34
C ASN A 373 -14.20 16.30 3.80
N PHE A 374 -13.08 16.25 4.53
CA PHE A 374 -13.04 16.62 5.93
C PHE A 374 -13.38 18.10 6.12
N LYS A 375 -14.44 18.35 6.87
CA LYS A 375 -14.89 19.70 7.21
C LYS A 375 -15.16 19.75 8.70
N ALA A 376 -14.56 20.73 9.36
CA ALA A 376 -14.79 20.99 10.77
C ALA A 376 -15.21 22.45 10.96
N ASN A 377 -16.20 22.68 11.82
CA ASN A 377 -16.57 23.98 12.34
C ASN A 377 -16.98 23.85 13.82
N ASN A 378 -17.34 24.96 14.46
CA ASN A 378 -17.65 25.00 15.89
C ASN A 378 -18.85 24.14 16.32
N LYS A 379 -19.65 23.62 15.39
CA LYS A 379 -20.86 22.83 15.66
C LYS A 379 -20.74 21.37 15.23
N LYS A 380 -19.98 21.09 14.17
CA LYS A 380 -19.91 19.74 13.62
C LYS A 380 -18.64 19.46 12.82
N ILE A 381 -18.33 18.17 12.70
CA ILE A 381 -17.30 17.61 11.83
C ILE A 381 -17.98 16.66 10.86
N THR A 382 -17.65 16.72 9.58
CA THR A 382 -18.16 15.81 8.55
C THR A 382 -17.02 15.33 7.66
N PHE A 383 -17.02 14.07 7.27
CA PHE A 383 -16.07 13.48 6.33
C PHE A 383 -16.66 12.19 5.74
N PHE A 384 -16.00 11.66 4.71
CA PHE A 384 -16.19 10.30 4.24
C PHE A 384 -15.02 9.43 4.68
N LYS A 385 -15.32 8.21 5.06
CA LYS A 385 -14.36 7.20 5.49
C LYS A 385 -14.31 6.07 4.47
N GLU A 386 -13.10 5.70 4.07
CA GLU A 386 -12.84 4.52 3.25
C GLU A 386 -11.74 3.67 3.93
N GLY A 387 -12.12 2.51 4.45
CA GLY A 387 -11.22 1.58 5.12
C GLY A 387 -11.40 0.11 4.73
N TRP A 388 -10.51 -0.70 5.29
CA TRP A 388 -10.41 -2.15 5.04
C TRP A 388 -10.44 -2.95 6.34
N TYR A 389 -9.66 -2.48 7.30
CA TYR A 389 -9.40 -3.12 8.59
C TYR A 389 -9.78 -2.17 9.72
N ARG A 390 -9.99 -2.71 10.94
CA ARG A 390 -10.34 -1.99 12.20
C ARG A 390 -10.22 -0.48 12.08
N GLU A 391 -11.35 0.19 11.98
CA GLU A 391 -11.41 1.59 11.64
C GLU A 391 -11.50 2.42 12.90
N ASN A 392 -10.37 3.00 13.30
CA ASN A 392 -10.28 3.87 14.45
C ASN A 392 -9.96 5.29 14.01
N LEU A 393 -10.53 6.27 14.71
CA LEU A 393 -10.26 7.68 14.55
C LEU A 393 -9.92 8.29 15.90
N LYS A 394 -8.90 9.13 15.90
CA LYS A 394 -8.55 9.97 17.03
C LYS A 394 -8.55 11.42 16.61
N LEU A 395 -9.48 12.18 17.16
CA LEU A 395 -9.53 13.63 17.04
C LEU A 395 -8.91 14.26 18.30
N ALA A 396 -8.18 15.34 18.12
CA ALA A 396 -7.62 16.14 19.21
C ALA A 396 -8.00 17.61 19.04
N GLY A 397 -7.79 18.43 20.07
CA GLY A 397 -8.17 19.84 20.06
C GLY A 397 -9.66 20.11 20.36
N LEU A 398 -10.34 19.12 20.94
CA LEU A 398 -11.72 19.23 21.41
C LEU A 398 -11.77 19.72 22.86
N LEU A 399 -12.97 20.03 23.36
CA LEU A 399 -13.17 20.33 24.78
C LEU A 399 -12.96 19.05 25.61
N ALA A 400 -12.31 19.17 26.76
CA ALA A 400 -12.07 18.04 27.66
C ALA A 400 -13.34 17.60 28.38
N ASP A 401 -13.46 16.29 28.64
CA ASP A 401 -14.56 15.67 29.39
C ASP A 401 -15.98 15.96 28.85
N LYS A 402 -16.11 16.24 27.55
CA LYS A 402 -17.39 16.51 26.88
C LYS A 402 -17.88 15.32 26.08
N ASN A 403 -19.20 15.21 25.97
CA ASN A 403 -19.86 14.20 25.15
C ASN A 403 -20.03 14.72 23.73
N TYR A 404 -19.74 13.87 22.76
CA TYR A 404 -19.89 14.12 21.33
C TYR A 404 -20.78 13.05 20.73
N VAL A 405 -21.71 13.44 19.86
CA VAL A 405 -22.58 12.50 19.15
C VAL A 405 -21.95 12.17 17.81
N VAL A 406 -21.54 10.92 17.62
CA VAL A 406 -21.03 10.39 16.35
C VAL A 406 -22.19 9.73 15.62
N SER A 407 -22.33 10.02 14.34
CA SER A 407 -23.34 9.46 13.45
C SER A 407 -22.68 8.83 12.22
N GLU A 408 -23.01 7.58 11.94
CA GLU A 408 -22.56 6.79 10.79
C GLU A 408 -23.73 5.91 10.32
N ASP A 409 -24.03 5.91 9.02
CA ASP A 409 -25.00 5.00 8.41
C ASP A 409 -26.35 4.89 9.15
N HIS A 410 -26.96 6.06 9.42
CA HIS A 410 -28.23 6.18 10.17
C HIS A 410 -28.19 5.70 11.64
N GLN A 411 -27.02 5.36 12.18
CA GLN A 411 -26.81 5.08 13.59
C GLN A 411 -26.10 6.23 14.26
N SER A 412 -26.42 6.50 15.53
CA SER A 412 -25.72 7.48 16.34
C SER A 412 -25.36 6.93 17.72
N TRP A 413 -24.20 7.32 18.23
CA TRP A 413 -23.76 6.98 19.59
C TRP A 413 -22.95 8.11 20.20
N THR A 414 -22.88 8.13 21.52
CA THR A 414 -22.12 9.15 22.26
C THR A 414 -20.73 8.63 22.59
N VAL A 415 -19.72 9.47 22.35
CA VAL A 415 -18.34 9.24 22.75
C VAL A 415 -17.89 10.42 23.60
N LYS A 416 -17.19 10.15 24.71
CA LYS A 416 -16.69 11.19 25.61
C LYS A 416 -15.22 11.49 25.31
N SER A 417 -14.85 12.76 25.23
CA SER A 417 -13.45 13.16 25.16
C SER A 417 -12.72 12.96 26.49
N ASP A 418 -11.42 12.70 26.42
CA ASP A 418 -10.59 12.59 27.61
C ASP A 418 -10.23 13.97 28.21
N GLN A 419 -9.45 13.96 29.29
CA GLN A 419 -8.98 15.16 30.00
C GLN A 419 -8.09 16.08 29.14
N ARG A 420 -7.60 15.59 28.00
CA ARG A 420 -6.75 16.34 27.06
C ARG A 420 -7.55 16.84 25.85
N GLY A 421 -8.87 16.65 25.83
CA GLY A 421 -9.69 17.02 24.69
C GLY A 421 -9.45 16.11 23.48
N THR A 422 -9.16 14.83 23.73
CA THR A 422 -9.02 13.82 22.68
C THR A 422 -10.27 12.95 22.63
N LEU A 423 -10.81 12.73 21.44
CA LEU A 423 -11.92 11.83 21.17
C LEU A 423 -11.43 10.62 20.39
N ASN A 424 -11.57 9.41 20.95
CA ASN A 424 -11.21 8.15 20.31
C ASN A 424 -12.50 7.42 19.90
N ILE A 425 -12.61 7.09 18.62
CA ILE A 425 -13.80 6.48 18.02
C ILE A 425 -13.36 5.19 17.35
N ASP A 426 -13.97 4.09 17.74
CA ASP A 426 -13.89 2.81 17.03
C ASP A 426 -15.20 2.63 16.24
N PHE A 427 -15.11 2.61 14.92
CA PHE A 427 -16.26 2.42 14.05
C PHE A 427 -16.64 0.93 14.01
N LYS A 428 -17.96 0.67 14.01
CA LYS A 428 -18.49 -0.70 13.97
C LYS A 428 -18.63 -1.21 12.55
N LYS A 429 -18.94 -0.32 11.61
CA LYS A 429 -19.01 -0.63 10.19
C LYS A 429 -17.61 -0.49 9.61
N ILE A 430 -17.24 -1.45 8.77
CA ILE A 430 -16.01 -1.45 7.99
C ILE A 430 -16.43 -1.48 6.52
N GLU A 431 -15.90 -0.58 5.68
CA GLU A 431 -16.26 -0.54 4.25
C GLU A 431 -15.76 -1.78 3.49
N ASN A 432 -14.67 -2.37 3.98
CA ASN A 432 -13.99 -3.51 3.36
C ASN A 432 -13.60 -3.24 1.90
N GLY A 433 -13.05 -2.04 1.66
CA GLY A 433 -12.74 -1.54 0.31
C GLY A 433 -13.96 -1.18 -0.54
N GLY A 434 -15.14 -1.12 0.07
CA GLY A 434 -16.38 -0.67 -0.56
C GLY A 434 -16.47 0.86 -0.65
N ALA A 435 -17.66 1.34 -1.03
CA ALA A 435 -17.92 2.78 -1.15
C ALA A 435 -17.74 3.50 0.20
N ALA A 436 -17.16 4.70 0.15
CA ALA A 436 -16.90 5.49 1.34
C ALA A 436 -18.19 5.82 2.12
N THR A 437 -18.15 5.69 3.44
CA THR A 437 -19.30 5.95 4.32
C THR A 437 -19.24 7.39 4.84
N PRO A 438 -20.34 8.17 4.78
CA PRO A 438 -20.39 9.49 5.40
C PRO A 438 -20.46 9.38 6.93
N VAL A 439 -19.66 10.20 7.60
CA VAL A 439 -19.63 10.33 9.06
C VAL A 439 -19.90 11.79 9.44
N GLU A 440 -20.74 11.99 10.45
CA GLU A 440 -20.97 13.29 11.09
C GLU A 440 -20.72 13.19 12.60
N ILE A 441 -20.00 14.16 13.17
CA ILE A 441 -19.77 14.28 14.61
C ILE A 441 -20.29 15.64 15.07
N THR A 442 -21.29 15.65 15.95
CA THR A 442 -21.85 16.88 16.52
C THR A 442 -21.01 17.32 17.71
N LEU A 443 -20.51 18.56 17.63
CA LEU A 443 -19.79 19.24 18.70
C LEU A 443 -20.83 20.01 19.52
N GLU A 444 -21.53 19.32 20.43
CA GLU A 444 -22.51 19.97 21.29
C GLU A 444 -21.80 20.97 22.23
N SER A 445 -22.12 22.25 22.08
CA SER A 445 -21.87 23.24 23.13
C SER A 445 -22.95 23.08 24.20
N LEU A 446 -22.80 22.11 25.10
CA LEU A 446 -23.55 22.09 26.37
C LEU A 446 -22.72 22.70 27.48
#